data_AF-A0A956QXA4-F1
#
_entry.id   AF-A0A956QXA4-F1
#
_cell.length_a   1.000
_cell.length_b   1.000
_cell.length_c   1.000
_cell.angle_alpha   90.00
_cell.angle_beta   90.00
_cell.angle_gamma   90.00
#
_symmetry.space_group_name_H-M   'P 1'
#
loop_
_entity.id
_entity.type
_entity.pdbx_description
1 polymer ?
#
loop_
_entity_poly.entity_id
_entity_poly.type
_entity_poly.pdbx_seq_one_letter_code
_entity_poly.pdbx_strand_id
1 'polypeptide(L)'
;MTMRAVCITLLTWLFATSVTPPAYAGDSSATTTNVQAKDSPHLTDVAGEFVSFWDETKDLPDQERVELFIKNIASKAPDVYDKTLFAYWRDVMHTDRSKRIIEQLNGFPKIRARYEQVYAGLSKSMPLYLERFQRHFPDFRTEDVDVYILHSLGGSNGAANLVGNRTVFYLGVDMIAIHNKYSDQEPFFDHEFFHVYHLQKYKLSKRLYSQLWMEGLATYVAKELNPDATNEELMISDDLISQTKAILPELIPELAENLEKTDSDGKLRFKYFNIESKDARIPPRAGYYAGYLILSEIARNHTISEMARWQEEQIVPAMRDALKHLAHCNQPEP
;
A
#
# COMPACT_ATOMS: atom_id res chain seq x y z
N MET A 1 -38.70 8.19 -28.52
CA MET A 1 -38.07 6.92 -28.08
C MET A 1 -36.79 7.30 -27.36
N THR A 2 -36.89 7.52 -26.06
CA THR A 2 -35.80 7.99 -25.19
C THR A 2 -35.31 6.79 -24.38
N MET A 3 -34.08 6.36 -24.65
CA MET A 3 -33.36 5.37 -23.86
C MET A 3 -32.98 6.02 -22.53
N ARG A 4 -33.45 5.46 -21.42
CA ARG A 4 -33.05 5.84 -20.06
C ARG A 4 -31.66 5.28 -19.79
N ALA A 5 -30.67 6.14 -19.58
CA ALA A 5 -29.43 5.76 -18.92
C ALA A 5 -29.71 5.68 -17.41
N VAL A 6 -29.75 4.46 -16.89
CA VAL A 6 -29.77 4.18 -15.45
C VAL A 6 -28.31 4.01 -15.04
N CYS A 7 -27.74 4.97 -14.31
CA CYS A 7 -26.44 4.83 -13.68
C CYS A 7 -26.55 5.12 -12.18
N ILE A 8 -26.02 4.17 -11.40
CA ILE A 8 -25.99 4.05 -9.93
C ILE A 8 -27.31 3.55 -9.31
N THR A 9 -27.45 2.22 -9.27
CA THR A 9 -28.36 1.56 -8.32
C THR A 9 -27.57 1.19 -7.07
N LEU A 10 -27.94 1.77 -5.93
CA LEU A 10 -27.55 1.34 -4.59
C LEU A 10 -28.02 -0.11 -4.39
N LEU A 11 -27.08 -1.06 -4.32
CA LEU A 11 -27.38 -2.40 -3.84
C LEU A 11 -27.55 -2.33 -2.30
N THR A 12 -28.79 -2.38 -1.86
CA THR A 12 -29.15 -2.74 -0.48
C THR A 12 -29.49 -4.23 -0.47
N TRP A 13 -28.77 -5.02 0.33
CA TRP A 13 -29.14 -6.41 0.62
C TRP A 13 -29.52 -6.53 2.09
N LEU A 14 -30.67 -7.17 2.33
CA LEU A 14 -31.29 -7.41 3.63
C LEU A 14 -31.43 -8.93 3.84
N PHE A 15 -31.21 -9.34 5.09
CA PHE A 15 -31.45 -10.64 5.75
C PHE A 15 -30.35 -11.72 5.77
N ALA A 16 -29.62 -11.72 6.90
CA ALA A 16 -29.55 -12.76 7.95
C ALA A 16 -29.65 -14.25 7.57
N THR A 17 -28.65 -15.04 7.99
CA THR A 17 -28.82 -16.10 9.01
C THR A 17 -27.52 -16.34 9.77
N SER A 18 -27.62 -16.45 11.09
CA SER A 18 -26.53 -16.72 12.03
C SER A 18 -26.15 -18.20 12.03
N VAL A 19 -24.87 -18.49 11.84
CA VAL A 19 -24.29 -19.80 12.17
C VAL A 19 -23.22 -19.59 13.22
N THR A 20 -23.51 -20.03 14.45
CA THR A 20 -22.55 -20.11 15.55
C THR A 20 -21.51 -21.21 15.27
N PRO A 21 -20.21 -20.93 15.31
CA PRO A 21 -19.20 -21.99 15.34
C PRO A 21 -19.11 -22.62 16.74
N PRO A 22 -18.79 -23.92 16.85
CA PRO A 22 -18.67 -24.60 18.13
C PRO A 22 -17.43 -24.16 18.90
N ALA A 23 -17.57 -24.10 20.22
CA ALA A 23 -16.49 -23.88 21.16
C ALA A 23 -15.48 -25.05 21.11
N TYR A 24 -14.19 -24.73 20.98
CA TYR A 24 -13.11 -25.69 21.19
C TYR A 24 -12.38 -25.34 22.49
N ALA A 25 -12.54 -26.20 23.50
CA ALA A 25 -11.73 -26.20 24.71
C ALA A 25 -10.34 -26.78 24.39
N GLY A 26 -9.32 -26.21 25.02
CA GLY A 26 -7.92 -26.37 24.64
C GLY A 26 -7.28 -27.71 25.01
N ASP A 27 -6.01 -27.83 24.62
CA ASP A 27 -5.01 -28.41 25.51
C ASP A 27 -3.62 -27.84 25.21
N SER A 28 -2.91 -27.51 26.27
CA SER A 28 -1.56 -26.96 26.27
C SER A 28 -0.54 -28.07 26.50
N SER A 29 0.39 -28.29 25.57
CA SER A 29 1.74 -28.71 25.94
C SER A 29 2.74 -28.30 24.86
N ALA A 30 3.77 -27.58 25.31
CA ALA A 30 4.83 -27.05 24.48
C ALA A 30 5.88 -28.12 24.18
N THR A 31 6.37 -28.16 22.95
CA THR A 31 7.76 -28.50 22.65
C THR A 31 8.18 -27.74 21.39
N THR A 32 8.81 -26.58 21.58
CA THR A 32 9.32 -25.72 20.50
C THR A 32 10.63 -26.27 19.94
N THR A 33 10.52 -27.17 18.96
CA THR A 33 11.61 -27.43 18.01
C THR A 33 11.49 -26.42 16.87
N ASN A 34 12.45 -25.50 16.82
CA ASN A 34 12.57 -24.46 15.81
C ASN A 34 12.98 -25.10 14.46
N VAL A 35 12.00 -25.58 13.72
CA VAL A 35 12.15 -25.92 12.30
C VAL A 35 11.67 -24.70 11.54
N GLN A 36 12.61 -23.89 11.05
CA GLN A 36 12.29 -22.83 10.11
C GLN A 36 11.70 -23.52 8.86
N ALA A 37 10.39 -23.41 8.67
CA ALA A 37 9.71 -24.01 7.55
C ALA A 37 10.30 -23.45 6.26
N LYS A 38 10.56 -24.33 5.29
CA LYS A 38 11.20 -24.04 4.01
C LYS A 38 10.45 -23.01 3.14
N ASP A 39 9.23 -22.65 3.55
CA ASP A 39 8.27 -21.82 2.82
C ASP A 39 7.95 -20.51 3.56
N SER A 40 8.85 -20.02 4.43
CA SER A 40 8.68 -18.75 5.16
C SER A 40 9.57 -17.65 4.58
N PRO A 41 9.08 -16.40 4.47
CA PRO A 41 9.87 -15.30 3.96
C PRO A 41 11.08 -15.02 4.86
N HIS A 42 12.11 -14.41 4.28
CA HIS A 42 13.28 -13.97 5.04
C HIS A 42 12.92 -12.69 5.82
N LEU A 43 12.60 -12.85 7.11
CA LEU A 43 12.21 -11.73 7.97
C LEU A 43 13.43 -11.09 8.66
N THR A 44 13.57 -9.79 8.51
CA THR A 44 14.49 -8.94 9.27
C THR A 44 13.68 -7.92 10.08
N ASP A 45 13.73 -8.02 11.41
CA ASP A 45 13.03 -7.11 12.32
C ASP A 45 14.02 -6.16 12.99
N VAL A 46 13.87 -4.86 12.74
CA VAL A 46 14.67 -3.77 13.30
C VAL A 46 13.82 -2.79 14.10
N ALA A 47 12.49 -3.00 14.16
CA ALA A 47 11.57 -2.06 14.80
C ALA A 47 11.74 -1.98 16.32
N GLY A 48 11.92 -3.12 16.99
CA GLY A 48 12.21 -3.15 18.43
C GLY A 48 13.54 -2.48 18.79
N GLU A 49 14.56 -2.68 17.95
CA GLU A 49 15.88 -2.08 18.15
C GLU A 49 15.87 -0.57 17.96
N PHE A 50 15.03 -0.05 17.05
CA PHE A 50 14.85 1.39 16.86
C PHE A 50 14.44 2.09 18.17
N VAL A 51 13.56 1.49 18.96
CA VAL A 51 13.11 2.07 20.24
C VAL A 51 14.27 2.20 21.21
N SER A 52 15.08 1.14 21.33
CA SER A 52 16.27 1.13 22.19
C SER A 52 17.30 2.16 21.72
N PHE A 53 17.56 2.19 20.42
CA PHE A 53 18.41 3.21 19.79
C PHE A 53 17.95 4.63 20.10
N TRP A 54 16.64 4.89 20.02
CA TRP A 54 16.10 6.22 20.32
C TRP A 54 16.35 6.60 21.78
N ASP A 55 16.11 5.68 22.72
CA ASP A 55 16.32 5.92 24.15
C ASP A 55 17.79 6.20 24.49
N GLU A 56 18.71 5.47 23.88
CA GLU A 56 20.16 5.60 24.11
C GLU A 56 20.74 6.88 23.50
N THR A 57 20.10 7.45 22.48
CA THR A 57 20.68 8.55 21.69
C THR A 57 19.92 9.88 21.80
N LYS A 58 18.74 9.93 22.42
CA LYS A 58 17.88 11.13 22.46
C LYS A 58 18.56 12.39 23.02
N ASP A 59 19.55 12.24 23.88
CA ASP A 59 20.27 13.34 24.53
C ASP A 59 21.61 13.69 23.84
N LEU A 60 21.96 12.99 22.76
CA LEU A 60 23.16 13.26 21.96
C LEU A 60 22.93 14.39 20.95
N PRO A 61 23.98 15.06 20.47
CA PRO A 61 23.88 16.00 19.36
C PRO A 61 23.31 15.35 18.08
N ASP A 62 22.48 16.10 17.34
CA ASP A 62 21.78 15.62 16.14
C ASP A 62 22.69 14.90 15.13
N GLN A 63 23.88 15.44 14.88
CA GLN A 63 24.84 14.84 13.95
C GLN A 63 25.31 13.45 14.41
N GLU A 64 25.58 13.30 15.72
CA GLU A 64 25.98 12.02 16.30
C GLU A 64 24.84 11.00 16.24
N ARG A 65 23.60 11.45 16.51
CA ARG A 65 22.40 10.61 16.37
C ARG A 65 22.23 10.09 14.95
N VAL A 66 22.44 10.94 13.93
CA VAL A 66 22.37 10.53 12.51
C VAL A 66 23.43 9.49 12.18
N GLU A 67 24.67 9.70 12.60
CA GLU A 67 25.77 8.76 12.35
C GLU A 67 25.52 7.40 13.01
N LEU A 68 25.08 7.41 14.27
CA LEU A 68 24.72 6.19 14.99
C LEU A 68 23.50 5.49 14.38
N PHE A 69 22.50 6.24 13.91
CA PHE A 69 21.35 5.66 13.21
C PHE A 69 21.79 4.90 11.96
N ILE A 70 22.62 5.53 11.12
CA ILE A 70 23.12 4.92 9.88
C ILE A 70 23.92 3.65 10.21
N LYS A 71 24.80 3.74 11.21
CA LYS A 71 25.70 2.66 11.59
C LYS A 71 24.96 1.48 12.23
N ASN A 72 24.00 1.73 13.11
CA ASN A 72 23.45 0.69 14.00
C ASN A 72 22.06 0.21 13.57
N ILE A 73 21.27 1.05 12.90
CA ILE A 73 19.91 0.74 12.47
C ILE A 73 19.88 0.55 10.94
N ALA A 74 20.29 1.56 10.18
CA ALA A 74 20.13 1.53 8.73
C ALA A 74 20.94 0.39 8.07
N SER A 75 22.13 0.11 8.59
CA SER A 75 23.02 -0.97 8.13
C SER A 75 22.43 -2.37 8.24
N LYS A 76 21.39 -2.58 9.07
CA LYS A 76 20.70 -3.87 9.24
C LYS A 76 19.64 -4.13 8.18
N ALA A 77 19.14 -3.07 7.52
CA ALA A 77 18.18 -3.16 6.43
C ALA A 77 18.60 -2.29 5.23
N PRO A 78 19.79 -2.53 4.64
CA PRO A 78 20.35 -1.67 3.59
C PRO A 78 19.48 -1.68 2.33
N ASP A 79 18.78 -2.77 2.05
CA ASP A 79 17.85 -2.85 0.91
C ASP A 79 16.64 -1.93 1.04
N VAL A 80 16.22 -1.64 2.28
CA VAL A 80 15.15 -0.68 2.55
C VAL A 80 15.73 0.73 2.70
N TYR A 81 16.66 0.94 3.62
CA TYR A 81 17.16 2.29 3.90
C TYR A 81 17.96 2.88 2.74
N ASP A 82 19.02 2.19 2.27
CA ASP A 82 19.89 2.76 1.26
C ASP A 82 19.29 2.67 -0.14
N LYS A 83 18.80 1.49 -0.53
CA LYS A 83 18.38 1.22 -1.90
C LYS A 83 16.95 1.68 -2.22
N THR A 84 16.11 1.87 -1.20
CA THR A 84 14.73 2.32 -1.39
C THR A 84 14.50 3.73 -0.85
N LEU A 85 14.53 3.92 0.47
CA LEU A 85 14.15 5.18 1.11
C LEU A 85 15.11 6.34 0.79
N PHE A 86 16.41 6.15 1.03
CA PHE A 86 17.41 7.19 0.80
C PHE A 86 17.61 7.46 -0.69
N ALA A 87 17.51 6.44 -1.54
CA ALA A 87 17.51 6.60 -2.98
C ALA A 87 16.33 7.49 -3.43
N TYR A 88 15.10 7.20 -2.98
CA TYR A 88 13.93 8.01 -3.27
C TYR A 88 14.09 9.46 -2.80
N TRP A 89 14.59 9.67 -1.58
CA TRP A 89 14.79 11.00 -1.04
C TRP A 89 15.81 11.83 -1.82
N ARG A 90 16.87 11.20 -2.31
CA ARG A 90 17.91 11.85 -3.12
C ARG A 90 17.41 12.14 -4.54
N ASP A 91 16.86 11.12 -5.19
CA ASP A 91 16.65 11.11 -6.64
C ASP A 91 15.28 11.70 -7.05
N VAL A 92 14.28 11.61 -6.16
CA VAL A 92 12.91 12.10 -6.44
C VAL A 92 12.57 13.31 -5.59
N MET A 93 12.81 13.25 -4.27
CA MET A 93 12.42 14.34 -3.37
C MET A 93 13.46 15.46 -3.28
N HIS A 94 14.71 15.18 -3.69
CA HIS A 94 15.86 16.08 -3.55
C HIS A 94 16.04 16.65 -2.14
N THR A 95 15.84 15.82 -1.12
CA THR A 95 15.93 16.22 0.29
C THR A 95 17.20 15.73 0.98
N ASP A 96 17.68 16.51 1.95
CA ASP A 96 18.82 16.13 2.80
C ASP A 96 18.45 14.93 3.70
N ARG A 97 19.25 13.86 3.60
CA ARG A 97 19.05 12.62 4.34
C ARG A 97 19.17 12.82 5.84
N SER A 98 20.20 13.54 6.31
CA SER A 98 20.44 13.77 7.73
C SER A 98 19.31 14.57 8.35
N LYS A 99 18.80 15.57 7.62
CA LYS A 99 17.64 16.37 8.02
C LYS A 99 16.39 15.51 8.18
N ARG A 100 16.06 14.64 7.21
CA ARG A 100 14.89 13.74 7.34
C ARG A 100 15.06 12.75 8.49
N ILE A 101 16.25 12.18 8.68
CA ILE A 101 16.49 11.29 9.83
C ILE A 101 16.19 12.04 11.14
N ILE A 102 16.78 13.22 11.35
CA ILE A 102 16.61 13.92 12.62
C ILE A 102 15.19 14.43 12.84
N GLU A 103 14.50 14.88 11.79
CA GLU A 103 13.08 15.25 11.86
C GLU A 103 12.23 14.08 12.41
N GLN A 104 12.50 12.86 11.94
CA GLN A 104 11.77 11.67 12.35
C GLN A 104 12.16 11.21 13.76
N LEU A 105 13.45 11.24 14.10
CA LEU A 105 13.91 10.96 15.47
C LEU A 105 13.32 11.94 16.48
N ASN A 106 13.18 13.22 16.14
CA ASN A 106 12.56 14.22 17.00
C ASN A 106 11.03 14.10 17.04
N GLY A 107 10.42 13.58 15.98
CA GLY A 107 8.98 13.30 15.90
C GLY A 107 8.55 12.06 16.70
N PHE A 108 9.44 11.07 16.86
CA PHE A 108 9.12 9.76 17.43
C PHE A 108 8.39 9.78 18.79
N PRO A 109 8.73 10.65 19.78
CA PRO A 109 8.01 10.71 21.06
C PRO A 109 6.50 10.87 20.91
N LYS A 110 6.03 11.55 19.86
CA LYS A 110 4.60 11.79 19.62
C LYS A 110 3.83 10.53 19.22
N ILE A 111 4.53 9.53 18.68
CA ILE A 111 3.94 8.29 18.18
C ILE A 111 4.38 7.05 18.94
N ARG A 112 5.38 7.15 19.84
CA ARG A 112 6.02 6.01 20.52
C ARG A 112 5.04 4.98 21.10
N ALA A 113 4.07 5.43 21.89
CA ALA A 113 3.12 4.49 22.52
C ALA A 113 2.31 3.70 21.48
N ARG A 114 1.90 4.35 20.38
CA ARG A 114 1.19 3.69 19.29
C ARG A 114 2.14 2.83 18.45
N TYR A 115 3.38 3.27 18.23
CA TYR A 115 4.41 2.49 17.55
C TYR A 115 4.66 1.16 18.26
N GLU A 116 4.90 1.18 19.58
CA GLU A 116 5.11 -0.02 20.39
C GLU A 116 3.88 -0.94 20.38
N GLN A 117 2.66 -0.38 20.42
CA GLN A 117 1.42 -1.15 20.31
C GLN A 117 1.30 -1.84 18.94
N VAL A 118 1.54 -1.11 17.84
CA VAL A 118 1.49 -1.65 16.48
C VAL A 118 2.53 -2.76 16.34
N TYR A 119 3.77 -2.50 16.75
CA TYR A 119 4.86 -3.47 16.68
C TYR A 119 4.52 -4.78 17.39
N ALA A 120 4.01 -4.69 18.63
CA ALA A 120 3.57 -5.87 19.38
C ALA A 120 2.42 -6.64 18.71
N GLY A 121 1.56 -5.95 17.95
CA GLY A 121 0.45 -6.55 17.19
C GLY A 121 0.89 -7.25 15.90
N LEU A 122 1.85 -6.68 15.17
CA LEU A 122 2.28 -7.17 13.86
C LEU A 122 2.71 -8.65 13.88
N SER A 123 3.52 -9.04 14.86
CA SER A 123 4.01 -10.41 15.01
C SER A 123 2.89 -11.45 15.18
N LYS A 124 1.73 -11.04 15.71
CA LYS A 124 0.57 -11.92 15.93
C LYS A 124 -0.36 -11.95 14.73
N SER A 125 -0.61 -10.79 14.13
CA SER A 125 -1.63 -10.67 13.08
C SER A 125 -1.12 -11.02 11.68
N MET A 126 0.16 -10.73 11.38
CA MET A 126 0.70 -10.91 10.04
C MET A 126 0.64 -12.36 9.52
N PRO A 127 0.99 -13.41 10.32
CA PRO A 127 0.84 -14.79 9.86
C PRO A 127 -0.61 -15.17 9.53
N LEU A 128 -1.57 -14.65 10.31
CA LEU A 128 -3.00 -14.92 10.10
C LEU A 128 -3.48 -14.27 8.80
N TYR A 129 -3.15 -12.99 8.55
CA TYR A 129 -3.53 -12.33 7.31
C TYR A 129 -2.86 -12.97 6.09
N LEU A 130 -1.59 -13.36 6.21
CA LEU A 130 -0.87 -14.05 5.13
C LEU A 130 -1.54 -15.38 4.77
N GLU A 131 -1.90 -16.19 5.76
CA GLU A 131 -2.61 -17.46 5.54
C GLU A 131 -3.94 -17.22 4.80
N ARG A 132 -4.69 -16.18 5.18
CA ARG A 132 -5.96 -15.85 4.53
C ARG A 132 -5.76 -15.37 3.10
N PHE A 133 -4.79 -14.50 2.87
CA PHE A 133 -4.43 -14.03 1.53
C PHE A 133 -4.03 -15.20 0.61
N GLN A 134 -3.23 -16.15 1.11
CA GLN A 134 -2.82 -17.36 0.36
C GLN A 134 -3.99 -18.28 -0.01
N ARG A 135 -5.12 -18.25 0.72
CA ARG A 135 -6.33 -18.98 0.30
C ARG A 135 -6.95 -18.40 -0.97
N HIS A 136 -6.81 -17.10 -1.21
CA HIS A 136 -7.28 -16.44 -2.44
C HIS A 136 -6.24 -16.49 -3.57
N PHE A 137 -4.96 -16.47 -3.21
CA PHE A 137 -3.83 -16.54 -4.14
C PHE A 137 -2.91 -17.73 -3.81
N PRO A 138 -3.32 -18.97 -4.12
CA PRO A 138 -2.56 -20.17 -3.75
C PRO A 138 -1.21 -20.29 -4.47
N ASP A 139 -0.99 -19.51 -5.53
CA ASP A 139 0.29 -19.40 -6.24
C ASP A 139 1.16 -18.22 -5.76
N PHE A 140 0.79 -17.58 -4.63
CA PHE A 140 1.61 -16.56 -3.97
C PHE A 140 2.80 -17.19 -3.26
N ARG A 141 4.01 -16.86 -3.72
CA ARG A 141 5.27 -17.38 -3.16
C ARG A 141 5.86 -16.41 -2.16
N THR A 142 6.46 -16.92 -1.09
CA THR A 142 7.15 -16.08 -0.10
C THR A 142 8.65 -16.34 -0.02
N GLU A 143 9.13 -17.41 -0.68
CA GLU A 143 10.54 -17.82 -0.64
C GLU A 143 11.50 -16.75 -1.24
N ASP A 144 11.03 -15.98 -2.22
CA ASP A 144 11.81 -14.94 -2.92
C ASP A 144 11.59 -13.53 -2.34
N VAL A 145 10.96 -13.45 -1.16
CA VAL A 145 10.60 -12.18 -0.52
C VAL A 145 11.43 -11.95 0.74
N ASP A 146 12.15 -10.84 0.75
CA ASP A 146 12.82 -10.31 1.94
C ASP A 146 11.86 -9.34 2.64
N VAL A 147 11.44 -9.69 3.85
CA VAL A 147 10.46 -8.93 4.63
C VAL A 147 11.16 -8.16 5.73
N TYR A 148 10.85 -6.86 5.86
CA TYR A 148 11.42 -6.00 6.89
C TYR A 148 10.33 -5.39 7.76
N ILE A 149 10.52 -5.41 9.08
CA ILE A 149 9.69 -4.66 10.04
C ILE A 149 10.60 -3.60 10.68
N LEU A 150 10.31 -2.31 10.47
CA LEU A 150 11.23 -1.24 10.86
C LEU A 150 10.51 0.10 11.08
N HIS A 151 11.26 1.11 11.55
CA HIS A 151 10.85 2.52 11.48
C HIS A 151 11.23 3.09 10.10
N SER A 152 10.25 3.42 9.25
CA SER A 152 10.47 3.82 7.86
C SER A 152 10.88 5.28 7.69
N LEU A 153 11.01 6.03 8.80
CA LEU A 153 11.41 7.44 8.81
C LEU A 153 10.41 8.30 8.03
N GLY A 154 9.13 8.03 8.24
CA GLY A 154 8.06 8.73 7.54
C GLY A 154 7.92 8.33 6.07
N GLY A 155 8.55 7.22 5.65
CA GLY A 155 8.60 6.79 4.25
C GLY A 155 7.28 6.20 3.75
N SER A 156 6.92 5.02 4.26
CA SER A 156 5.67 4.34 3.94
C SER A 156 5.21 3.46 5.12
N ASN A 157 3.91 3.17 5.19
CA ASN A 157 3.34 2.17 6.11
C ASN A 157 3.55 0.73 5.59
N GLY A 158 3.50 0.54 4.27
CA GLY A 158 3.91 -0.67 3.58
C GLY A 158 4.47 -0.34 2.19
N ALA A 159 5.45 -1.10 1.71
CA ALA A 159 5.85 -1.04 0.31
C ALA A 159 6.57 -2.32 -0.13
N ALA A 160 6.35 -2.69 -1.40
CA ALA A 160 7.09 -3.74 -2.08
C ALA A 160 7.89 -3.17 -3.25
N ASN A 161 9.17 -3.54 -3.34
CA ASN A 161 10.08 -3.09 -4.39
C ASN A 161 10.91 -4.26 -4.93
N LEU A 162 11.34 -4.18 -6.19
CA LEU A 162 12.34 -5.09 -6.73
C LEU A 162 13.74 -4.55 -6.45
N VAL A 163 14.55 -5.31 -5.72
CA VAL A 163 15.96 -5.01 -5.46
C VAL A 163 16.80 -6.13 -6.06
N GLY A 164 17.38 -5.88 -7.23
CA GLY A 164 17.98 -6.93 -8.04
C GLY A 164 16.91 -7.91 -8.53
N ASN A 165 17.04 -9.19 -8.18
CA ASN A 165 16.08 -10.24 -8.55
C ASN A 165 15.16 -10.67 -7.40
N ARG A 166 15.19 -9.96 -6.26
CA ARG A 166 14.39 -10.28 -5.07
C ARG A 166 13.36 -9.19 -4.82
N THR A 167 12.21 -9.60 -4.27
CA THR A 167 11.21 -8.65 -3.79
C THR A 167 11.53 -8.27 -2.36
N VAL A 168 11.74 -6.98 -2.12
CA VAL A 168 11.90 -6.40 -0.80
C VAL A 168 10.56 -5.81 -0.39
N PHE A 169 9.97 -6.38 0.65
CA PHE A 169 8.74 -5.93 1.27
C PHE A 169 9.06 -5.35 2.65
N TYR A 170 8.59 -4.15 2.96
CA TYR A 170 8.78 -3.61 4.32
C TYR A 170 7.50 -3.01 4.88
N LEU A 171 7.36 -3.14 6.19
CA LEU A 171 6.31 -2.53 7.00
C LEU A 171 6.94 -1.44 7.87
N GLY A 172 6.53 -0.19 7.61
CA GLY A 172 6.94 0.97 8.39
C GLY A 172 6.02 1.15 9.59
N VAL A 173 6.47 0.68 10.76
CA VAL A 173 5.68 0.68 12.01
C VAL A 173 5.27 2.09 12.42
N ASP A 174 6.11 3.09 12.16
CA ASP A 174 5.83 4.52 12.37
C ASP A 174 4.66 5.01 11.54
N MET A 175 4.64 4.68 10.25
CA MET A 175 3.59 5.13 9.36
C MET A 175 2.29 4.34 9.57
N ILE A 176 2.35 3.06 9.93
CA ILE A 176 1.18 2.30 10.39
C ILE A 176 0.62 2.94 11.68
N ALA A 177 1.49 3.30 12.63
CA ALA A 177 1.08 3.97 13.86
C ALA A 177 0.39 5.33 13.62
N ILE A 178 0.83 6.07 12.59
CA ILE A 178 0.25 7.37 12.23
C ILE A 178 -1.09 7.22 11.49
N HIS A 179 -1.14 6.33 10.50
CA HIS A 179 -2.24 6.30 9.51
C HIS A 179 -3.27 5.20 9.76
N ASN A 180 -2.87 4.05 10.28
CA ASN A 180 -3.76 2.90 10.43
C ASN A 180 -4.40 2.93 11.82
N LYS A 181 -5.44 3.75 11.97
CA LYS A 181 -6.19 3.93 13.24
C LYS A 181 -7.41 3.02 13.36
N TYR A 182 -7.73 2.27 12.31
CA TYR A 182 -8.84 1.33 12.27
C TYR A 182 -8.54 0.03 13.04
N SER A 183 -9.60 -0.62 13.50
CA SER A 183 -9.49 -1.84 14.33
C SER A 183 -9.13 -3.07 13.52
N ASP A 184 -9.62 -3.18 12.28
CA ASP A 184 -9.30 -4.29 11.39
C ASP A 184 -8.23 -3.88 10.38
N GLN A 185 -7.09 -4.55 10.42
CA GLN A 185 -5.95 -4.25 9.56
C GLN A 185 -5.91 -5.16 8.33
N GLU A 186 -6.78 -6.15 8.24
CA GLU A 186 -6.79 -7.14 7.15
C GLU A 186 -6.85 -6.49 5.76
N PRO A 187 -7.71 -5.49 5.48
CA PRO A 187 -7.75 -4.86 4.16
C PRO A 187 -6.44 -4.17 3.77
N PHE A 188 -5.75 -3.55 4.73
CA PHE A 188 -4.41 -2.98 4.53
C PHE A 188 -3.39 -4.07 4.19
N PHE A 189 -3.40 -5.19 4.92
CA PHE A 189 -2.48 -6.29 4.63
C PHE A 189 -2.76 -6.95 3.28
N ASP A 190 -4.02 -7.13 2.90
CA ASP A 190 -4.38 -7.66 1.59
C ASP A 190 -3.90 -6.75 0.46
N HIS A 191 -3.99 -5.43 0.62
CA HIS A 191 -3.42 -4.45 -0.31
C HIS A 191 -1.89 -4.61 -0.45
N GLU A 192 -1.19 -4.66 0.68
CA GLU A 192 0.28 -4.76 0.68
C GLU A 192 0.78 -6.13 0.19
N PHE A 193 0.14 -7.23 0.58
CA PHE A 193 0.46 -8.56 0.07
C PHE A 193 0.16 -8.68 -1.42
N PHE A 194 -0.89 -8.02 -1.90
CA PHE A 194 -1.17 -7.98 -3.32
C PHE A 194 -0.05 -7.28 -4.10
N HIS A 195 0.56 -6.21 -3.58
CA HIS A 195 1.75 -5.62 -4.22
C HIS A 195 2.89 -6.63 -4.38
N VAL A 196 3.19 -7.40 -3.34
CA VAL A 196 4.22 -8.45 -3.38
C VAL A 196 3.86 -9.53 -4.41
N TYR A 197 2.63 -10.03 -4.38
CA TYR A 197 2.13 -11.03 -5.33
C TYR A 197 2.17 -10.52 -6.77
N HIS A 198 1.73 -9.28 -7.01
CA HIS A 198 1.63 -8.70 -8.33
C HIS A 198 3.01 -8.47 -8.95
N LEU A 199 4.03 -8.11 -8.16
CA LEU A 199 5.43 -8.03 -8.62
C LEU A 199 6.00 -9.38 -9.08
N GLN A 200 5.41 -10.51 -8.69
CA GLN A 200 5.79 -11.84 -9.19
C GLN A 200 5.25 -12.13 -10.59
N LYS A 201 4.23 -11.37 -11.04
CA LYS A 201 3.48 -11.59 -12.28
C LYS A 201 3.63 -10.46 -13.29
N TYR A 202 3.85 -9.24 -12.80
CA TYR A 202 3.81 -8.01 -13.57
C TYR A 202 5.12 -7.24 -13.47
N LYS A 203 5.59 -6.73 -14.61
CA LYS A 203 6.77 -5.87 -14.68
C LYS A 203 6.35 -4.41 -14.68
N LEU A 204 6.76 -3.68 -13.64
CA LEU A 204 6.52 -2.25 -13.53
C LEU A 204 7.08 -1.50 -14.75
N SER A 205 6.32 -0.54 -15.24
CA SER A 205 6.77 0.42 -16.25
C SER A 205 6.86 1.81 -15.63
N LYS A 206 7.64 2.70 -16.27
CA LYS A 206 7.72 4.10 -15.84
C LYS A 206 6.55 4.96 -16.35
N ARG A 207 5.50 4.35 -16.92
CA ARG A 207 4.35 5.10 -17.45
C ARG A 207 3.26 5.22 -16.39
N LEU A 208 2.47 6.28 -16.46
CA LEU A 208 1.43 6.57 -15.47
C LEU A 208 0.44 5.41 -15.29
N TYR A 209 0.07 4.72 -16.37
CA TYR A 209 -0.83 3.57 -16.32
C TYR A 209 -0.34 2.51 -15.33
N SER A 210 0.98 2.31 -15.21
CA SER A 210 1.54 1.24 -14.38
C SER A 210 1.28 1.52 -12.90
N GLN A 211 1.40 2.78 -12.46
CA GLN A 211 1.12 3.15 -11.07
C GLN A 211 -0.39 3.12 -10.77
N LEU A 212 -1.23 3.61 -11.70
CA LEU A 212 -2.68 3.52 -11.59
C LEU A 212 -3.15 2.06 -11.50
N TRP A 213 -2.55 1.19 -12.32
CA TRP A 213 -2.82 -0.24 -12.32
C TRP A 213 -2.40 -0.91 -11.01
N MET A 214 -1.17 -0.66 -10.56
CA MET A 214 -0.64 -1.23 -9.30
C MET A 214 -1.48 -0.85 -8.08
N GLU A 215 -1.64 0.46 -7.83
CA GLU A 215 -2.36 0.92 -6.63
C GLU A 215 -3.86 0.67 -6.73
N GLY A 216 -4.44 0.90 -7.92
CA GLY A 216 -5.87 0.70 -8.14
C GLY A 216 -6.27 -0.77 -8.02
N LEU A 217 -5.45 -1.70 -8.54
CA LEU A 217 -5.76 -3.13 -8.46
C LEU A 217 -5.54 -3.67 -7.05
N ALA A 218 -4.48 -3.24 -6.35
CA ALA A 218 -4.28 -3.60 -4.95
C ALA A 218 -5.46 -3.13 -4.08
N THR A 219 -5.93 -1.90 -4.28
CA THR A 219 -7.08 -1.35 -3.54
C THR A 219 -8.38 -2.09 -3.89
N TYR A 220 -8.59 -2.42 -5.18
CA TYR A 220 -9.74 -3.20 -5.62
C TYR A 220 -9.74 -4.61 -5.01
N VAL A 221 -8.58 -5.29 -5.01
CA VAL A 221 -8.43 -6.62 -4.41
C VAL A 221 -8.71 -6.57 -2.91
N ALA A 222 -8.15 -5.60 -2.18
CA ALA A 222 -8.45 -5.42 -0.77
C ALA A 222 -9.96 -5.27 -0.51
N LYS A 223 -10.68 -4.52 -1.36
CA LYS A 223 -12.14 -4.39 -1.27
C LYS A 223 -12.88 -5.68 -1.59
N GLU A 224 -12.45 -6.40 -2.62
CA GLU A 224 -13.06 -7.66 -3.06
C GLU A 224 -12.94 -8.74 -1.97
N LEU A 225 -11.78 -8.81 -1.31
CA LEU A 225 -11.53 -9.76 -0.21
C LEU A 225 -12.20 -9.35 1.10
N ASN A 226 -12.46 -8.05 1.28
CA ASN A 226 -13.09 -7.48 2.47
C ASN A 226 -14.32 -6.62 2.09
N PRO A 227 -15.46 -7.24 1.73
CA PRO A 227 -16.64 -6.51 1.24
C PRO A 227 -17.18 -5.47 2.22
N ASP A 228 -17.01 -5.69 3.52
CA ASP A 228 -17.49 -4.80 4.58
C ASP A 228 -16.46 -3.74 5.00
N ALA A 229 -15.24 -3.75 4.41
CA ALA A 229 -14.21 -2.77 4.72
C ALA A 229 -14.67 -1.35 4.44
N THR A 230 -14.38 -0.46 5.39
CA THR A 230 -14.56 0.98 5.28
C THR A 230 -13.57 1.59 4.29
N ASN A 231 -13.85 2.81 3.85
CA ASN A 231 -12.99 3.54 2.92
C ASN A 231 -11.60 3.81 3.55
N GLU A 232 -11.56 4.13 4.84
CA GLU A 232 -10.32 4.32 5.60
C GLU A 232 -9.47 3.05 5.70
N GLU A 233 -10.10 1.89 5.93
CA GLU A 233 -9.41 0.58 5.96
C GLU A 233 -8.80 0.23 4.59
N LEU A 234 -9.38 0.74 3.50
CA LEU A 234 -8.87 0.64 2.13
C LEU A 234 -7.90 1.76 1.76
N MET A 235 -7.46 2.57 2.73
CA MET A 235 -6.52 3.68 2.54
C MET A 235 -7.01 4.80 1.61
N ILE A 236 -8.32 4.89 1.37
CA ILE A 236 -8.95 5.96 0.60
C ILE A 236 -9.92 6.70 1.52
N SER A 237 -9.53 7.84 2.10
CA SER A 237 -10.43 8.56 3.03
C SER A 237 -11.69 9.11 2.35
N ASP A 238 -12.76 9.28 3.11
CA ASP A 238 -14.00 9.92 2.62
C ASP A 238 -13.75 11.32 2.02
N ASP A 239 -12.85 12.10 2.62
CA ASP A 239 -12.44 13.41 2.09
C ASP A 239 -11.78 13.29 0.73
N LEU A 240 -10.88 12.32 0.54
CA LEU A 240 -10.23 12.08 -0.74
C LEU A 240 -11.26 11.70 -1.81
N ILE A 241 -12.21 10.83 -1.47
CA ILE A 241 -13.30 10.43 -2.34
C ILE A 241 -14.12 11.64 -2.77
N SER A 242 -14.58 12.44 -1.80
CA SER A 242 -15.42 13.60 -2.06
C SER A 242 -14.71 14.63 -2.93
N GLN A 243 -13.47 14.99 -2.59
CA GLN A 243 -12.68 15.97 -3.34
C GLN A 243 -12.33 15.47 -4.74
N THR A 244 -11.98 14.19 -4.89
CA THR A 244 -11.66 13.62 -6.22
C THR A 244 -12.91 13.53 -7.08
N LYS A 245 -14.06 13.12 -6.52
CA LYS A 245 -15.36 13.11 -7.23
C LYS A 245 -15.71 14.47 -7.82
N ALA A 246 -15.47 15.54 -7.07
CA ALA A 246 -15.78 16.90 -7.49
C ALA A 246 -15.00 17.36 -8.73
N ILE A 247 -13.88 16.72 -9.05
CA ILE A 247 -13.02 17.05 -10.21
C ILE A 247 -12.92 15.90 -11.23
N LEU A 248 -13.74 14.85 -11.12
CA LEU A 248 -13.71 13.73 -12.06
C LEU A 248 -13.91 14.16 -13.54
N PRO A 249 -14.81 15.11 -13.87
CA PRO A 249 -14.99 15.54 -15.26
C PRO A 249 -13.71 16.08 -15.90
N GLU A 250 -12.84 16.74 -15.14
CA GLU A 250 -11.54 17.24 -15.60
C GLU A 250 -10.41 16.20 -15.44
N LEU A 251 -10.43 15.43 -14.35
CA LEU A 251 -9.38 14.48 -14.02
C LEU A 251 -9.35 13.30 -14.98
N ILE A 252 -10.50 12.75 -15.38
CA ILE A 252 -10.55 11.57 -16.25
C ILE A 252 -9.93 11.83 -17.63
N PRO A 253 -10.27 12.92 -18.35
CA PRO A 253 -9.57 13.28 -19.59
C PRO A 253 -8.08 13.53 -19.38
N GLU A 254 -7.68 14.18 -18.28
CA GLU A 254 -6.27 14.43 -17.97
C GLU A 254 -5.51 13.10 -17.76
N LEU A 255 -6.07 12.14 -17.02
CA LEU A 255 -5.48 10.82 -16.84
C LEU A 255 -5.39 10.07 -18.18
N ALA A 256 -6.43 10.13 -19.01
CA ALA A 256 -6.44 9.48 -20.33
C ALA A 256 -5.35 10.03 -21.25
N GLU A 257 -5.13 11.35 -21.27
CA GLU A 257 -4.07 11.98 -22.06
C GLU A 257 -2.66 11.61 -21.55
N ASN A 258 -2.51 11.43 -20.24
CA ASN A 258 -1.22 11.16 -19.62
C ASN A 258 -0.93 9.65 -19.42
N LEU A 259 -1.89 8.77 -19.72
CA LEU A 259 -1.87 7.35 -19.36
C LEU A 259 -0.56 6.64 -19.75
N GLU A 260 -0.09 6.84 -20.98
CA GLU A 260 1.12 6.21 -21.51
C GLU A 260 2.35 7.11 -21.48
N LYS A 261 2.26 8.33 -20.92
CA LYS A 261 3.42 9.21 -20.80
C LYS A 261 4.42 8.60 -19.82
N THR A 262 5.68 8.54 -20.26
CA THR A 262 6.80 8.08 -19.43
C THR A 262 7.13 9.13 -18.38
N ASP A 263 7.07 8.74 -17.11
CA ASP A 263 7.33 9.55 -15.92
C ASP A 263 8.79 9.37 -15.45
N SER A 264 9.75 9.69 -16.32
CA SER A 264 11.18 9.47 -16.04
C SER A 264 11.70 10.30 -14.85
N ASP A 265 11.08 11.45 -14.58
CA ASP A 265 11.44 12.38 -13.50
C ASP A 265 10.48 12.29 -12.28
N GLY A 266 9.54 11.35 -12.30
CA GLY A 266 8.62 11.11 -11.18
C GLY A 266 7.54 12.17 -10.98
N LYS A 267 7.41 13.17 -11.86
CA LYS A 267 6.44 14.27 -11.71
C LYS A 267 4.99 13.80 -11.75
N LEU A 268 4.63 12.90 -12.65
CA LEU A 268 3.27 12.38 -12.74
C LEU A 268 2.93 11.57 -11.49
N ARG A 269 3.83 10.68 -11.06
CA ARG A 269 3.66 9.92 -9.83
C ARG A 269 3.52 10.85 -8.62
N PHE A 270 4.39 11.85 -8.49
CA PHE A 270 4.35 12.82 -7.40
C PHE A 270 3.01 13.57 -7.38
N LYS A 271 2.56 14.03 -8.56
CA LYS A 271 1.31 14.76 -8.72
C LYS A 271 0.09 13.98 -8.25
N TYR A 272 -0.05 12.71 -8.65
CA TYR A 272 -1.27 11.93 -8.42
C TYR A 272 -1.25 11.05 -7.16
N PHE A 273 -0.08 10.61 -6.69
CA PHE A 273 0.02 9.59 -5.64
C PHE A 273 0.72 10.06 -4.35
N ASN A 274 1.35 11.23 -4.34
CA ASN A 274 2.07 11.72 -3.15
C ASN A 274 1.18 12.63 -2.29
N ILE A 275 1.29 12.49 -0.96
CA ILE A 275 0.59 13.34 0.03
C ILE A 275 1.13 14.77 0.05
N GLU A 276 2.40 14.97 -0.33
CA GLU A 276 3.08 16.27 -0.43
C GLU A 276 2.88 16.94 -1.81
N SER A 277 1.98 16.42 -2.65
CA SER A 277 1.65 17.02 -3.95
C SER A 277 1.24 18.48 -3.79
N LYS A 278 1.76 19.34 -4.67
CA LYS A 278 1.50 20.79 -4.68
C LYS A 278 0.57 21.22 -5.81
N ASP A 279 -0.02 20.29 -6.55
CA ASP A 279 -1.03 20.64 -7.56
C ASP A 279 -2.28 21.16 -6.85
N ALA A 280 -2.60 22.44 -7.06
CA ALA A 280 -3.73 23.09 -6.39
C ALA A 280 -5.10 22.59 -6.87
N ARG A 281 -5.14 21.92 -8.03
CA ARG A 281 -6.39 21.44 -8.65
C ARG A 281 -6.69 19.99 -8.29
N ILE A 282 -5.66 19.19 -8.05
CA ILE A 282 -5.77 17.75 -7.84
C ILE A 282 -5.51 17.43 -6.36
N PRO A 283 -6.48 16.85 -5.64
CA PRO A 283 -6.27 16.41 -4.27
C PRO A 283 -5.05 15.49 -4.17
N PRO A 284 -4.18 15.67 -3.15
CA PRO A 284 -3.09 14.75 -2.91
C PRO A 284 -3.59 13.31 -2.84
N ARG A 285 -2.89 12.39 -3.50
CA ARG A 285 -3.27 10.97 -3.60
C ARG A 285 -4.55 10.66 -4.40
N ALA A 286 -5.09 11.59 -5.20
CA ALA A 286 -6.27 11.34 -6.06
C ALA A 286 -6.12 10.12 -6.99
N GLY A 287 -4.88 9.75 -7.35
CA GLY A 287 -4.58 8.56 -8.15
C GLY A 287 -5.03 7.24 -7.51
N TYR A 288 -5.12 7.15 -6.18
CA TYR A 288 -5.63 5.95 -5.49
C TYR A 288 -7.11 5.74 -5.78
N TYR A 289 -7.94 6.77 -5.57
CA TYR A 289 -9.38 6.68 -5.82
C TYR A 289 -9.70 6.57 -7.32
N ALA A 290 -9.00 7.35 -8.16
CA ALA A 290 -9.17 7.25 -9.61
C ALA A 290 -8.76 5.87 -10.14
N GLY A 291 -7.65 5.32 -9.66
CA GLY A 291 -7.22 3.95 -9.96
C GLY A 291 -8.28 2.92 -9.55
N TYR A 292 -8.78 3.00 -8.30
CA TYR A 292 -9.84 2.13 -7.82
C TYR A 292 -11.10 2.17 -8.70
N LEU A 293 -11.53 3.35 -9.16
CA LEU A 293 -12.68 3.47 -10.08
C LEU A 293 -12.42 2.83 -11.45
N ILE A 294 -11.24 3.05 -12.02
CA ILE A 294 -10.84 2.44 -13.30
C ILE A 294 -10.87 0.92 -13.17
N LEU A 295 -10.28 0.37 -12.10
CA LEU A 295 -10.22 -1.07 -11.88
C LEU A 295 -11.59 -1.67 -11.56
N SER A 296 -12.43 -0.95 -10.83
CA SER A 296 -13.83 -1.35 -10.58
C SER A 296 -14.62 -1.48 -11.89
N GLU A 297 -14.37 -0.60 -12.85
CA GLU A 297 -15.02 -0.66 -14.16
C GLU A 297 -14.53 -1.86 -14.99
N ILE A 298 -13.23 -2.15 -14.96
CA ILE A 298 -12.64 -3.29 -15.66
C ILE A 298 -13.12 -4.61 -15.02
N ALA A 299 -13.21 -4.67 -13.70
CA ALA A 299 -13.61 -5.87 -12.95
C ALA A 299 -15.04 -6.33 -13.23
N ARG A 300 -15.90 -5.50 -13.83
CA ARG A 300 -17.26 -5.88 -14.24
C ARG A 300 -17.29 -7.09 -15.17
N ASN A 301 -16.21 -7.29 -15.93
CA ASN A 301 -16.09 -8.37 -16.92
C ASN A 301 -14.87 -9.27 -16.71
N HIS A 302 -14.09 -9.04 -15.63
CA HIS A 302 -12.81 -9.70 -15.42
C HIS A 302 -12.59 -10.01 -13.94
N THR A 303 -12.06 -11.20 -13.66
CA THR A 303 -11.71 -11.62 -12.29
C THR A 303 -10.39 -11.01 -11.84
N ILE A 304 -10.20 -10.87 -10.52
CA ILE A 304 -8.93 -10.43 -9.92
C ILE A 304 -7.75 -11.32 -10.35
N SER A 305 -7.99 -12.62 -10.51
CA SER A 305 -6.99 -13.59 -10.97
C SER A 305 -6.54 -13.33 -12.40
N GLU A 306 -7.46 -12.97 -13.30
CA GLU A 306 -7.11 -12.61 -14.67
C GLU A 306 -6.32 -11.31 -14.69
N MET A 307 -6.84 -10.26 -14.05
CA MET A 307 -6.23 -8.93 -14.04
C MET A 307 -4.81 -8.96 -13.45
N ALA A 308 -4.56 -9.72 -12.38
CA ALA A 308 -3.23 -9.82 -11.77
C ALA A 308 -2.13 -10.40 -12.69
N ARG A 309 -2.51 -11.03 -13.81
CA ARG A 309 -1.58 -11.63 -14.78
C ARG A 309 -1.44 -10.82 -16.07
N TRP A 310 -2.23 -9.77 -16.24
CA TRP A 310 -2.22 -8.95 -17.44
C TRP A 310 -0.88 -8.22 -17.60
N GLN A 311 -0.50 -8.04 -18.87
CA GLN A 311 0.66 -7.26 -19.26
C GLN A 311 0.18 -5.99 -20.00
N GLU A 312 1.12 -5.14 -20.41
CA GLU A 312 0.84 -3.84 -21.03
C GLU A 312 -0.21 -3.94 -22.17
N GLU A 313 -0.11 -4.99 -22.99
CA GLU A 313 -0.97 -5.23 -24.16
C GLU A 313 -2.45 -5.42 -23.78
N GLN A 314 -2.74 -5.91 -22.57
CA GLN A 314 -4.10 -6.04 -22.05
C GLN A 314 -4.49 -4.84 -21.17
N ILE A 315 -3.56 -4.36 -20.35
CA ILE A 315 -3.80 -3.29 -19.38
C ILE A 315 -4.19 -1.99 -20.09
N VAL A 316 -3.39 -1.54 -21.05
CA VAL A 316 -3.57 -0.21 -21.65
C VAL A 316 -4.91 -0.09 -22.39
N PRO A 317 -5.31 -1.03 -23.26
CA PRO A 317 -6.63 -0.97 -23.88
C PRO A 317 -7.78 -0.99 -22.87
N ALA A 318 -7.72 -1.87 -21.86
CA ALA A 318 -8.76 -1.97 -20.83
C ALA A 318 -8.90 -0.67 -20.03
N MET A 319 -7.79 -0.06 -19.63
CA MET A 319 -7.80 1.23 -18.93
C MET A 319 -8.33 2.36 -19.81
N ARG A 320 -7.98 2.40 -21.10
CA ARG A 320 -8.52 3.40 -22.04
C ARG A 320 -10.04 3.27 -22.17
N ASP A 321 -10.56 2.06 -22.27
CA ASP A 321 -11.99 1.83 -22.42
C ASP A 321 -12.76 2.13 -21.12
N ALA A 322 -12.20 1.77 -19.97
CA ALA A 322 -12.74 2.17 -18.67
C ALA A 322 -12.77 3.70 -18.50
N LEU A 323 -11.69 4.41 -18.86
CA LEU A 323 -11.64 5.87 -18.82
C LEU A 323 -12.67 6.52 -19.75
N LYS A 324 -12.88 5.98 -20.95
CA LYS A 324 -13.95 6.46 -21.86
C LYS A 324 -15.33 6.29 -21.26
N HIS A 325 -15.60 5.12 -20.66
CA HIS A 325 -16.90 4.87 -20.03
C HIS A 325 -17.13 5.80 -18.83
N LEU A 326 -16.12 5.96 -17.96
CA LEU A 326 -16.16 6.91 -16.85
C LEU A 326 -16.35 8.35 -17.32
N ALA A 327 -15.70 8.77 -18.40
CA ALA A 327 -15.89 10.11 -18.96
C ALA A 327 -17.34 10.33 -19.43
N HIS A 328 -17.97 9.30 -20.00
CA HIS A 328 -19.37 9.38 -20.43
C HIS A 328 -20.33 9.47 -19.24
N CYS A 329 -20.09 8.71 -18.16
CA CYS A 329 -20.92 8.73 -16.96
C CYS A 329 -20.79 10.01 -16.11
N ASN A 330 -19.68 10.74 -16.24
CA ASN A 330 -19.39 11.93 -15.44
C ASN A 330 -19.52 13.25 -16.23
N GLN A 331 -20.18 13.25 -17.39
CA GLN A 331 -20.49 14.51 -18.06
C GLN A 331 -21.58 15.27 -17.27
N PRO A 332 -21.44 16.59 -17.06
CA PRO A 332 -22.53 17.38 -16.52
C PRO A 332 -23.74 17.28 -17.44
N GLU A 333 -24.93 17.04 -16.88
CA GLU A 333 -26.17 17.09 -17.67
C GLU A 333 -26.30 18.48 -18.33
N PRO A 334 -26.73 18.54 -19.59
CA PRO A 334 -26.77 19.78 -20.39
C PRO A 334 -27.73 20.85 -19.85
#